data_AF-A0A0L0GH69-F1
#
_entry.id   AF-A0A0L0GH69-F1
#
_cell.length_a   1.000
_cell.length_b   1.000
_cell.length_c   1.000
_cell.angle_alpha   90.00
_cell.angle_beta   90.00
_cell.angle_gamma   90.00
#
_symmetry.space_group_name_H-M   'P 1'
#
loop_
_entity.id
_entity.type
_entity.pdbx_description
1 polymer ?
#
loop_
_entity_poly.entity_id
_entity_poly.type
_entity_poly.pdbx_seq_one_letter_code
_entity_poly.pdbx_strand_id
1 'polypeptide(L)'
;MGLYSGNNYRLRTLRLTLGCIGIYIISKYGIFGYISNSILSGERTHSLYTSARGADNGTDVRKRPLNTLSRIDHLSLDSGELAQPEKHLDKPKLKRGHDTVPDLTHDRLSVLSGDQPTNTRGSVTGDSQPIDTNTDASNSLDEISHTAPFRDVSAARQGGNKTVTSAHTSRPARISYVFLTHDSLPLWDVWTEYFRTCTEGSYDIVVHSQLPMTVLGGPEVHYVARSQILHGPLRFSVNMLHASFHLYRSALERGCGVDDALDCEESQLPDFIQLLSDSCAPIMTCHDVHAYTGDYRGASFVEAERNPYNGLLKGSQWIALTGTHALELVRNEDRIVDKWDGWGGGAPDEYAIPDIMQELKLPIHHRVLTFAVFKIDSTYRWFIRLAKKRKVRLAQIGDYSHPSTFQSTKSVALMMWALQGNNTMAFARKVEPGPASDYIIETLKKRRKLLRIDGQERGKDVKEN
;
A
#
# COMPACT_ATOMS: atom_id res chain seq x y z
N MET A 1 -63.48 24.91 44.60
CA MET A 1 -62.42 25.85 44.16
C MET A 1 -61.13 25.43 44.86
N GLY A 2 -59.99 25.10 44.27
CA GLY A 2 -59.52 24.85 42.90
C GLY A 2 -58.29 23.92 43.02
N LEU A 3 -58.19 22.89 42.17
CA LEU A 3 -57.19 22.71 41.10
C LEU A 3 -55.73 23.01 41.49
N TYR A 4 -54.91 21.97 41.68
CA TYR A 4 -53.50 21.87 41.24
C TYR A 4 -52.93 20.47 41.55
N SER A 5 -52.94 19.55 40.57
CA SER A 5 -52.01 18.40 40.51
C SER A 5 -52.23 17.67 39.18
N GLY A 6 -51.21 17.63 38.32
CA GLY A 6 -51.33 16.88 37.06
C GLY A 6 -50.18 16.98 36.06
N ASN A 7 -49.28 17.96 36.17
CA ASN A 7 -48.24 18.17 35.14
C ASN A 7 -46.83 17.63 35.45
N ASN A 8 -46.56 17.17 36.67
CA ASN A 8 -45.19 16.74 37.03
C ASN A 8 -44.86 15.27 36.68
N TYR A 9 -45.86 14.41 36.46
CA TYR A 9 -45.60 13.01 36.11
C TYR A 9 -45.25 12.83 34.63
N ARG A 10 -45.92 13.56 33.71
CA ARG A 10 -45.65 13.46 32.26
C ARG A 10 -44.25 13.94 31.86
N LEU A 11 -43.74 14.98 32.54
CA LEU A 11 -42.39 15.50 32.30
C LEU A 11 -41.27 14.57 32.79
N ARG A 12 -41.51 13.81 33.85
CA ARG A 12 -40.54 12.81 34.35
C ARG A 12 -40.45 11.59 33.43
N THR A 13 -41.58 11.11 32.91
CA THR A 13 -41.59 10.00 31.95
C THR A 13 -40.92 10.40 30.64
N LEU A 14 -41.17 11.60 30.12
CA LEU A 14 -40.56 12.08 28.87
C LEU A 14 -39.03 12.22 28.99
N ARG A 15 -38.51 12.68 30.13
CA ARG A 15 -37.06 12.79 30.38
C ARG A 15 -36.37 11.42 30.45
N LEU A 16 -37.04 10.41 31.01
CA LEU A 16 -36.51 9.04 31.07
C LEU A 16 -36.51 8.38 29.68
N THR A 17 -37.55 8.56 28.88
CA THR A 17 -37.62 8.00 27.53
C THR A 17 -36.58 8.65 26.60
N LEU A 18 -36.39 9.96 26.67
CA LEU A 18 -35.35 10.67 25.91
C LEU A 18 -33.93 10.30 26.38
N GLY A 19 -33.73 10.09 27.68
CA GLY A 19 -32.46 9.58 28.23
C GLY A 19 -32.12 8.18 27.72
N CYS A 20 -33.09 7.27 27.70
CA CYS A 20 -32.89 5.90 27.17
C CYS A 20 -32.66 5.89 25.65
N ILE A 21 -33.32 6.76 24.89
CA ILE A 21 -33.07 6.94 23.46
C ILE A 21 -31.67 7.50 23.21
N GLY A 22 -31.24 8.49 24.01
CA GLY A 22 -29.88 9.04 23.96
C GLY A 22 -28.80 7.97 24.24
N ILE A 23 -28.97 7.17 25.28
CA ILE A 23 -28.05 6.07 25.63
C ILE A 23 -28.04 4.99 24.54
N TYR A 24 -29.20 4.67 23.96
CA TYR A 24 -29.31 3.71 22.86
C TYR A 24 -28.63 4.22 21.58
N ILE A 25 -28.76 5.50 21.24
CA ILE A 25 -28.09 6.12 20.09
C ILE A 25 -26.57 6.17 20.34
N ILE A 26 -26.12 6.57 21.53
CA ILE A 26 -24.68 6.60 21.89
C ILE A 26 -24.06 5.20 21.82
N SER A 27 -24.78 4.18 22.31
CA SER A 27 -24.34 2.77 22.26
C SER A 27 -24.32 2.20 20.84
N LYS A 28 -25.26 2.61 19.98
CA LYS A 28 -25.40 2.08 18.61
C LYS A 28 -24.48 2.75 17.60
N TYR A 29 -24.11 4.01 17.82
CA TYR A 29 -23.28 4.81 16.91
C TYR A 29 -21.86 5.06 17.40
N GLY A 30 -21.46 4.48 18.55
CA GLY A 30 -20.06 4.47 18.96
C GLY A 30 -19.49 5.86 19.23
N ILE A 31 -20.24 6.71 19.94
CA ILE A 31 -19.70 7.98 20.46
C ILE A 31 -18.97 7.67 21.78
N PHE A 32 -17.81 7.02 21.66
CA PHE A 32 -16.78 7.02 22.69
C PHE A 32 -15.44 7.22 22.00
N GLY A 33 -15.11 8.48 21.80
CA GLY A 33 -13.80 8.92 21.36
C GLY A 33 -13.51 10.27 22.02
N TYR A 34 -12.52 10.28 22.92
CA TYR A 34 -11.80 11.46 23.39
C TYR A 34 -12.47 12.43 24.38
N ILE A 35 -13.02 11.94 25.50
CA ILE A 35 -12.92 12.67 26.79
C ILE A 35 -12.71 11.66 27.93
N SER A 36 -11.49 11.16 28.09
CA SER A 36 -10.99 10.68 29.40
C SER A 36 -9.49 10.38 29.32
N ASN A 37 -8.66 11.40 29.61
CA ASN A 37 -7.37 11.27 30.32
C ASN A 37 -6.68 12.64 30.44
N SER A 38 -7.37 13.63 31.02
CA SER A 38 -6.72 14.90 31.41
C SER A 38 -7.24 15.49 32.71
N ILE A 39 -7.99 14.72 33.51
CA ILE A 39 -8.41 15.13 34.84
C ILE A 39 -8.24 13.91 35.74
N LEU A 40 -7.05 13.81 36.37
CA LEU A 40 -6.69 13.08 37.60
C LEU A 40 -5.24 12.59 37.54
N SER A 41 -4.29 13.52 37.50
CA SER A 41 -2.99 13.38 38.17
C SER A 41 -2.35 14.76 38.20
N GLY A 42 -2.78 15.56 39.16
CA GLY A 42 -2.01 16.73 39.54
C GLY A 42 -0.76 16.24 40.27
N GLU A 43 0.40 16.39 39.66
CA GLU A 43 1.65 16.57 40.39
C GLU A 43 2.66 17.30 39.50
N ARG A 44 3.11 18.44 40.02
CA ARG A 44 4.15 19.28 39.45
C ARG A 44 5.47 18.53 39.48
N THR A 45 6.20 18.50 38.36
CA THR A 45 7.65 18.69 38.40
C THR A 45 8.10 19.46 37.16
N HIS A 46 8.64 20.66 37.40
CA HIS A 46 9.53 21.34 36.46
C HIS A 46 10.81 20.51 36.33
N SER A 47 11.29 20.30 35.11
CA SER A 47 12.72 20.09 34.90
C SER A 47 13.11 20.52 33.48
N LEU A 48 13.77 21.68 33.43
CA LEU A 48 14.61 22.13 32.33
C LEU A 48 15.81 21.18 32.23
N TYR A 49 16.20 20.78 31.02
CA TYR A 49 17.58 20.37 30.79
C TYR A 49 18.13 21.10 29.56
N THR A 50 18.97 22.08 29.86
CA THR A 50 19.97 22.67 28.99
C THR A 50 21.20 21.75 28.88
N SER A 51 21.85 21.87 27.74
CA SER A 51 23.20 21.41 27.39
C SER A 51 24.29 21.83 28.41
N ALA A 52 25.25 20.96 28.70
CA ALA A 52 26.68 21.31 28.78
C ALA A 52 27.62 20.07 28.90
N ARG A 53 28.78 20.21 28.25
CA ARG A 53 29.99 19.38 28.26
C ARG A 53 30.71 19.39 29.63
N GLY A 54 31.56 18.37 29.86
CA GLY A 54 32.92 18.59 30.40
C GLY A 54 33.41 17.72 31.57
N ALA A 55 34.53 17.04 31.31
CA ALA A 55 35.70 16.77 32.19
C ALA A 55 35.66 15.69 33.30
N ASP A 56 36.39 14.60 33.03
CA ASP A 56 37.65 14.10 33.64
C ASP A 56 37.86 13.90 35.16
N ASN A 57 38.75 12.91 35.41
CA ASN A 57 39.38 12.39 36.65
C ASN A 57 38.53 11.34 37.42
N GLY A 58 38.93 10.07 37.59
CA GLY A 58 40.27 9.48 37.69
C GLY A 58 40.61 9.23 39.17
N THR A 59 40.49 7.97 39.65
CA THR A 59 41.53 7.25 40.40
C THR A 59 41.07 5.83 40.82
N ASP A 60 41.97 4.92 40.50
CA ASP A 60 42.14 3.51 40.83
C ASP A 60 42.39 3.26 42.33
N VAL A 61 41.88 2.16 42.93
CA VAL A 61 42.61 1.24 43.85
C VAL A 61 41.86 -0.10 43.98
N ARG A 62 42.47 -1.14 43.41
CA ARG A 62 42.59 -2.57 43.81
C ARG A 62 41.86 -3.08 45.06
N LYS A 63 41.18 -4.24 44.93
CA LYS A 63 41.60 -5.57 45.47
C LYS A 63 40.55 -6.67 45.19
N ARG A 64 40.97 -7.75 44.49
CA ARG A 64 40.33 -9.10 44.43
C ARG A 64 40.80 -9.94 45.66
N PRO A 65 40.42 -11.23 45.84
CA PRO A 65 39.33 -12.06 45.27
C PRO A 65 38.52 -12.83 46.34
N LEU A 66 37.46 -13.55 45.93
CA LEU A 66 37.13 -14.87 46.49
C LEU A 66 36.25 -15.69 45.52
N ASN A 67 36.63 -16.95 45.38
CA ASN A 67 36.07 -18.01 44.54
C ASN A 67 34.64 -18.39 44.91
N THR A 68 33.83 -18.84 43.94
CA THR A 68 33.13 -20.14 44.07
C THR A 68 32.75 -20.70 42.68
N LEU A 69 32.99 -22.00 42.51
CA LEU A 69 32.74 -22.87 41.37
C LEU A 69 31.29 -23.38 41.30
N SER A 70 30.78 -23.55 40.08
CA SER A 70 29.91 -24.65 39.61
C SER A 70 29.95 -24.59 38.06
N ARG A 71 30.63 -25.45 37.29
CA ARG A 71 30.55 -26.90 37.06
C ARG A 71 29.14 -27.41 36.76
N ILE A 72 28.80 -27.51 35.48
CA ILE A 72 27.93 -28.54 34.86
C ILE A 72 28.49 -28.83 33.44
N ASP A 73 28.31 -30.07 33.03
CA ASP A 73 29.18 -30.89 32.20
C ASP A 73 29.05 -30.79 30.68
N HIS A 74 30.10 -31.33 30.06
CA HIS A 74 30.25 -31.67 28.65
C HIS A 74 29.21 -32.69 28.16
N LEU A 75 28.70 -32.49 26.94
CA LEU A 75 28.33 -33.59 26.07
C LEU A 75 29.08 -33.47 24.75
N SER A 76 29.97 -34.43 24.58
CA SER A 76 30.71 -34.79 23.37
C SER A 76 29.78 -35.54 22.42
N LEU A 77 29.79 -35.20 21.14
CA LEU A 77 29.34 -36.08 20.07
C LEU A 77 30.40 -36.08 18.97
N ASP A 78 30.84 -37.29 18.65
CA ASP A 78 31.87 -37.68 17.70
C ASP A 78 31.66 -37.10 16.30
N SER A 79 32.76 -36.65 15.70
CA SER A 79 32.92 -36.61 14.25
C SER A 79 34.26 -37.25 13.90
N GLY A 80 34.19 -38.48 13.37
CA GLY A 80 35.34 -39.19 12.82
C GLY A 80 35.81 -38.60 11.48
N GLU A 81 37.11 -38.34 11.44
CA GLU A 81 38.10 -38.48 10.35
C GLU A 81 37.68 -39.41 9.17
N LEU A 82 38.19 -39.34 7.94
CA LEU A 82 39.41 -38.77 7.32
C LEU A 82 39.22 -38.97 5.79
N ALA A 83 39.60 -37.99 4.94
CA ALA A 83 40.28 -38.23 3.65
C ALA A 83 40.47 -36.91 2.85
N GLN A 84 41.73 -36.57 2.67
CA GLN A 84 42.33 -35.75 1.60
C GLN A 84 43.73 -36.38 1.35
N PRO A 85 44.54 -35.97 0.35
CA PRO A 85 44.29 -35.14 -0.86
C PRO A 85 44.98 -35.71 -2.13
N GLU A 86 44.58 -35.23 -3.32
CA GLU A 86 45.40 -35.00 -4.54
C GLU A 86 44.50 -34.20 -5.51
N LYS A 87 44.88 -33.25 -6.38
CA LYS A 87 46.13 -32.63 -6.84
C LYS A 87 45.74 -31.39 -7.66
N HIS A 88 46.64 -30.40 -7.67
CA HIS A 88 46.92 -29.41 -8.72
C HIS A 88 45.81 -28.94 -9.68
N LEU A 89 45.52 -27.64 -9.70
CA LEU A 89 45.46 -26.87 -10.94
C LEU A 89 45.76 -25.36 -10.71
N ASP A 90 46.38 -24.75 -11.70
CA ASP A 90 47.16 -23.52 -11.66
C ASP A 90 46.37 -22.21 -11.49
N LYS A 91 46.99 -21.26 -10.77
CA LYS A 91 46.58 -19.84 -10.69
C LYS A 91 47.35 -19.02 -11.72
N PRO A 92 46.71 -18.21 -12.59
CA PRO A 92 47.43 -17.22 -13.37
C PRO A 92 47.75 -15.99 -12.52
N LYS A 93 49.00 -15.55 -12.64
CA LYS A 93 49.57 -14.34 -12.03
C LYS A 93 48.92 -13.09 -12.63
N LEU A 94 48.18 -12.32 -11.81
CA LEU A 94 47.78 -10.95 -12.15
C LEU A 94 48.95 -10.00 -11.84
N LYS A 95 49.47 -9.33 -12.87
CA LYS A 95 50.51 -8.30 -12.76
C LYS A 95 49.92 -7.04 -12.13
N ARG A 96 50.60 -6.50 -11.11
CA ARG A 96 50.41 -5.12 -10.63
C ARG A 96 50.96 -4.17 -11.68
N GLY A 97 50.08 -3.39 -12.30
CA GLY A 97 50.43 -2.14 -12.96
C GLY A 97 50.19 -1.00 -11.98
N HIS A 98 51.27 -0.34 -11.57
CA HIS A 98 51.24 1.04 -11.07
C HIS A 98 51.01 1.93 -12.28
N ASP A 99 49.98 2.78 -12.27
CA ASP A 99 49.99 4.01 -13.04
C ASP A 99 49.10 5.10 -12.41
N THR A 100 49.81 6.12 -11.91
CA THR A 100 49.55 7.56 -12.02
C THR A 100 48.12 8.12 -11.88
N VAL A 101 47.95 8.87 -10.79
CA VAL A 101 46.93 9.89 -10.54
C VAL A 101 47.24 11.13 -11.38
N PRO A 102 46.26 11.73 -12.09
CA PRO A 102 46.30 13.14 -12.44
C PRO A 102 45.39 13.95 -11.52
N ASP A 103 46.06 14.80 -10.75
CA ASP A 103 45.57 16.00 -10.11
C ASP A 103 45.02 16.97 -11.18
N LEU A 104 43.75 17.38 -11.03
CA LEU A 104 43.17 18.50 -11.77
C LEU A 104 42.38 19.37 -10.78
N THR A 105 43.14 20.20 -10.09
CA THR A 105 42.70 21.49 -9.58
C THR A 105 42.57 22.46 -10.77
N HIS A 106 41.38 23.03 -10.98
CA HIS A 106 41.27 24.31 -11.66
C HIS A 106 40.12 25.15 -11.08
N ASP A 107 40.55 26.20 -10.39
CA ASP A 107 39.85 27.46 -10.20
C ASP A 107 39.17 27.96 -11.47
N ARG A 108 37.94 28.48 -11.32
CA ARG A 108 37.57 29.74 -11.97
C ARG A 108 36.37 30.43 -11.29
N LEU A 109 36.71 31.50 -10.57
CA LEU A 109 35.84 32.63 -10.21
C LEU A 109 35.73 33.61 -11.40
N SER A 110 34.52 34.07 -11.69
CA SER A 110 34.15 35.42 -12.20
C SER A 110 32.64 35.41 -12.50
N VAL A 111 31.76 36.03 -11.70
CA VAL A 111 31.42 37.47 -11.61
C VAL A 111 30.95 38.05 -12.95
N LEU A 112 29.63 38.31 -13.05
CA LEU A 112 28.90 39.41 -13.74
C LEU A 112 27.41 39.24 -13.29
N SER A 113 26.80 40.06 -12.43
CA SER A 113 26.33 41.46 -12.54
C SER A 113 25.18 41.70 -13.53
N GLY A 114 24.07 42.26 -12.99
CA GLY A 114 22.96 42.93 -13.69
C GLY A 114 21.83 42.00 -14.15
N ASP A 115 20.52 42.23 -13.97
CA ASP A 115 19.78 43.45 -13.67
C ASP A 115 18.41 43.13 -13.03
N GLN A 116 17.97 43.98 -12.11
CA GLN A 116 16.56 44.13 -11.74
C GLN A 116 15.80 44.89 -12.85
N PRO A 117 14.47 44.73 -12.90
CA PRO A 117 13.61 45.90 -13.03
C PRO A 117 12.61 46.03 -11.90
N THR A 118 12.46 47.29 -11.51
CA THR A 118 11.52 47.87 -10.55
C THR A 118 10.16 48.14 -11.19
N ASN A 119 9.17 48.35 -10.29
CA ASN A 119 7.88 49.03 -10.47
C ASN A 119 6.77 48.24 -11.22
N THR A 120 5.51 48.23 -10.80
CA THR A 120 4.73 49.39 -10.37
C THR A 120 3.50 49.01 -9.54
N ARG A 121 3.19 49.86 -8.56
CA ARG A 121 1.91 50.04 -7.86
C ARG A 121 0.72 50.13 -8.82
N GLY A 122 -0.38 49.48 -8.46
CA GLY A 122 -1.72 49.73 -9.00
C GLY A 122 -2.78 49.43 -7.95
N SER A 123 -3.16 50.44 -7.18
CA SER A 123 -4.32 50.44 -6.28
C SER A 123 -5.57 50.71 -7.12
N VAL A 124 -6.56 49.82 -7.04
CA VAL A 124 -7.93 50.09 -7.50
C VAL A 124 -8.88 49.65 -6.40
N THR A 125 -9.48 50.64 -5.76
CA THR A 125 -10.69 50.58 -4.95
C THR A 125 -11.89 50.36 -5.86
N GLY A 126 -12.81 49.46 -5.49
CA GLY A 126 -14.04 49.26 -6.25
C GLY A 126 -15.04 48.35 -5.53
N ASP A 127 -15.89 48.99 -4.74
CA ASP A 127 -17.31 48.72 -4.51
C ASP A 127 -17.79 47.31 -4.14
N SER A 128 -18.07 47.19 -2.85
CA SER A 128 -18.99 46.24 -2.23
C SER A 128 -20.43 46.50 -2.68
N GLN A 129 -21.09 45.48 -3.24
CA GLN A 129 -22.55 45.41 -3.30
C GLN A 129 -23.03 44.13 -2.59
N PRO A 130 -24.17 44.20 -1.85
CA PRO A 130 -24.66 43.11 -1.02
C PRO A 130 -25.37 42.05 -1.87
N ILE A 131 -24.98 40.79 -1.69
CA ILE A 131 -25.71 39.65 -2.26
C ILE A 131 -26.81 39.27 -1.28
N ASP A 132 -28.06 39.45 -1.71
CA ASP A 132 -29.26 39.00 -1.04
C ASP A 132 -29.24 37.48 -0.81
N THR A 133 -29.32 37.08 0.45
CA THR A 133 -29.57 35.71 0.87
C THR A 133 -31.08 35.48 0.94
N ASN A 134 -31.63 34.80 -0.06
CA ASN A 134 -32.95 34.15 0.03
C ASN A 134 -32.78 32.67 -0.30
N THR A 135 -32.69 31.86 0.76
CA THR A 135 -32.69 30.40 0.69
C THR A 135 -33.94 29.88 1.38
N ASP A 136 -35.05 29.81 0.64
CA ASP A 136 -36.19 28.96 0.97
C ASP A 136 -36.04 27.65 0.20
N ALA A 137 -35.61 26.60 0.88
CA ALA A 137 -35.66 25.22 0.40
C ALA A 137 -36.04 24.29 1.54
N SER A 138 -37.34 24.19 1.78
CA SER A 138 -37.98 23.11 2.53
C SER A 138 -37.92 21.81 1.73
N ASN A 139 -36.89 21.01 1.93
CA ASN A 139 -36.85 19.65 1.39
C ASN A 139 -37.43 18.66 2.40
N SER A 140 -38.56 18.08 1.99
CA SER A 140 -39.18 16.89 2.56
C SER A 140 -38.20 15.71 2.52
N LEU A 141 -37.86 15.21 3.69
CA LEU A 141 -37.24 13.90 3.88
C LEU A 141 -38.37 12.86 3.89
N ASP A 142 -38.60 12.19 2.77
CA ASP A 142 -39.15 10.84 2.73
C ASP A 142 -38.87 10.23 1.35
N GLU A 143 -38.61 8.91 1.32
CA GLU A 143 -38.25 8.06 0.18
C GLU A 143 -36.79 8.07 -0.33
N ILE A 144 -35.90 7.43 0.44
CA ILE A 144 -34.74 6.72 -0.14
C ILE A 144 -35.13 5.25 -0.31
N SER A 145 -35.58 4.94 -1.52
CA SER A 145 -35.70 3.58 -2.06
C SER A 145 -34.34 2.88 -2.06
N HIS A 146 -34.24 1.75 -1.36
CA HIS A 146 -33.04 0.92 -1.31
C HIS A 146 -32.89 0.09 -2.60
N THR A 147 -32.41 0.70 -3.67
CA THR A 147 -31.83 -0.01 -4.82
C THR A 147 -30.37 -0.36 -4.54
N ALA A 148 -30.02 -1.64 -4.72
CA ALA A 148 -28.69 -2.18 -4.47
C ALA A 148 -27.61 -1.54 -5.38
N PRO A 149 -26.44 -1.13 -4.88
CA PRO A 149 -25.43 -0.44 -5.67
C PRO A 149 -24.42 -1.45 -6.21
N PHE A 150 -24.76 -2.28 -7.21
CA PHE A 150 -23.77 -3.02 -8.03
C PHE A 150 -24.41 -3.49 -9.34
N ARG A 151 -25.16 -2.59 -9.99
CA ARG A 151 -25.59 -2.71 -11.38
C ARG A 151 -25.27 -1.40 -12.08
N ASP A 152 -24.07 -1.30 -12.64
CA ASP A 152 -23.84 -1.20 -14.09
C ASP A 152 -22.34 -0.97 -14.37
N VAL A 153 -21.60 -2.04 -14.66
CA VAL A 153 -20.27 -1.96 -15.32
C VAL A 153 -20.41 -2.30 -16.81
N SER A 154 -21.64 -2.46 -17.30
CA SER A 154 -21.95 -2.59 -18.73
C SER A 154 -21.64 -1.30 -19.50
N ALA A 155 -21.50 -0.17 -18.81
CA ALA A 155 -21.14 1.12 -19.39
C ALA A 155 -19.66 1.23 -19.85
N ALA A 156 -18.78 0.30 -19.49
CA ALA A 156 -17.42 0.22 -20.06
C ALA A 156 -17.36 -0.60 -21.37
N ARG A 157 -18.49 -1.15 -21.84
CA ARG A 157 -18.55 -1.97 -23.07
C ARG A 157 -19.58 -1.52 -24.11
N GLN A 158 -20.30 -0.42 -23.88
CA GLN A 158 -21.22 0.16 -24.85
C GLN A 158 -20.91 1.65 -25.06
N GLY A 159 -20.27 1.98 -26.18
CA GLY A 159 -20.04 3.39 -26.51
C GLY A 159 -19.07 3.67 -27.65
N GLY A 160 -19.12 2.92 -28.75
CA GLY A 160 -18.50 3.35 -30.01
C GLY A 160 -17.93 2.21 -30.83
N ASN A 161 -18.55 1.94 -31.98
CA ASN A 161 -17.89 1.33 -33.13
C ASN A 161 -16.77 2.27 -33.64
N LYS A 162 -15.74 2.53 -32.83
CA LYS A 162 -14.47 3.03 -33.33
C LYS A 162 -13.80 1.82 -33.94
N THR A 163 -13.84 1.75 -35.26
CA THR A 163 -12.90 0.98 -36.08
C THR A 163 -11.49 1.42 -35.70
N VAL A 164 -10.93 0.80 -34.65
CA VAL A 164 -9.52 0.90 -34.30
C VAL A 164 -8.78 -0.01 -35.28
N THR A 165 -8.62 0.46 -36.51
CA THR A 165 -7.79 -0.15 -37.57
C THR A 165 -6.33 0.25 -37.43
N SER A 166 -5.82 0.23 -36.20
CA SER A 166 -4.38 0.19 -35.97
C SER A 166 -4.12 -1.07 -35.18
N ALA A 167 -3.66 -2.12 -35.88
CA ALA A 167 -3.00 -3.26 -35.27
C ALA A 167 -1.68 -2.78 -34.66
N HIS A 168 -1.73 -1.90 -33.68
CA HIS A 168 -0.66 -1.74 -32.73
C HIS A 168 -0.59 -3.07 -32.00
N THR A 169 0.41 -3.87 -32.35
CA THR A 169 0.90 -4.97 -31.53
C THR A 169 1.35 -4.37 -30.20
N SER A 170 0.37 -4.08 -29.33
CA SER A 170 0.58 -3.56 -27.99
C SER A 170 1.41 -4.60 -27.28
N ARG A 171 2.69 -4.27 -27.03
CA ARG A 171 3.54 -5.05 -26.14
C ARG A 171 2.77 -5.34 -24.84
N PRO A 172 2.97 -6.51 -24.20
CA PRO A 172 2.43 -6.72 -22.85
C PRO A 172 2.83 -5.57 -21.93
N ALA A 173 1.95 -5.22 -20.99
CA ALA A 173 2.30 -4.25 -19.95
C ALA A 173 3.51 -4.79 -19.16
N ARG A 174 4.44 -3.91 -18.79
CA ARG A 174 5.52 -4.20 -17.85
C ARG A 174 5.10 -3.76 -16.46
N ILE A 175 5.08 -4.67 -15.49
CA ILE A 175 4.58 -4.40 -14.14
C ILE A 175 5.66 -4.69 -13.10
N SER A 176 5.98 -3.70 -12.27
CA SER A 176 6.80 -3.92 -11.08
C SER A 176 5.90 -4.24 -9.88
N TYR A 177 6.06 -5.43 -9.32
CA TYR A 177 5.33 -5.87 -8.13
C TYR A 177 6.16 -5.52 -6.90
N VAL A 178 5.65 -4.60 -6.08
CA VAL A 178 6.38 -4.08 -4.93
C VAL A 178 5.74 -4.55 -3.63
N PHE A 179 6.50 -5.27 -2.82
CA PHE A 179 6.02 -5.89 -1.58
C PHE A 179 6.53 -5.14 -0.37
N LEU A 180 5.61 -4.73 0.49
CA LEU A 180 5.92 -4.27 1.83
C LEU A 180 5.62 -5.38 2.84
N THR A 181 6.65 -5.86 3.53
CA THR A 181 6.52 -6.93 4.53
C THR A 181 7.31 -6.62 5.79
N HIS A 182 6.96 -7.33 6.87
CA HIS A 182 7.72 -7.29 8.11
C HIS A 182 8.97 -8.17 8.02
N ASP A 183 8.82 -9.46 7.68
CA ASP A 183 9.92 -10.44 7.78
C ASP A 183 9.84 -11.63 6.81
N SER A 184 8.74 -11.77 6.07
CA SER A 184 8.50 -12.97 5.27
C SER A 184 7.47 -12.72 4.17
N LEU A 185 7.44 -13.61 3.17
CA LEU A 185 6.41 -13.64 2.13
C LEU A 185 5.72 -15.01 2.19
N PRO A 186 4.81 -15.23 3.15
CA PRO A 186 4.22 -16.55 3.39
C PRO A 186 3.40 -17.10 2.22
N LEU A 187 3.02 -16.24 1.27
CA LEU A 187 2.29 -16.60 0.05
C LEU A 187 3.21 -16.75 -1.17
N TRP A 188 4.53 -16.88 -1.00
CA TRP A 188 5.49 -16.91 -2.11
C TRP A 188 5.24 -18.05 -3.11
N ASP A 189 4.73 -19.20 -2.68
CA ASP A 189 4.37 -20.28 -3.60
C ASP A 189 3.20 -19.91 -4.53
N VAL A 190 2.26 -19.09 -4.04
CA VAL A 190 1.16 -18.54 -4.85
C VAL A 190 1.72 -17.61 -5.92
N TRP A 191 2.62 -16.71 -5.52
CA TRP A 191 3.29 -15.77 -6.42
C TRP A 191 4.18 -16.48 -7.44
N THR A 192 4.91 -17.50 -7.03
CA THR A 192 5.72 -18.33 -7.93
C THR A 192 4.84 -18.99 -8.99
N GLU A 193 3.68 -19.55 -8.62
CA GLU A 193 2.75 -20.10 -9.61
C GLU A 193 2.16 -19.03 -10.54
N TYR A 194 1.87 -17.83 -10.03
CA TYR A 194 1.43 -16.68 -10.82
C TYR A 194 2.47 -16.28 -11.88
N PHE A 195 3.73 -16.10 -11.47
CA PHE A 195 4.81 -15.64 -12.34
C PHE A 195 5.17 -16.63 -13.46
N ARG A 196 4.85 -17.92 -13.31
CA ARG A 196 5.00 -18.93 -14.38
C ARG A 196 4.16 -18.67 -15.64
N THR A 197 3.22 -17.73 -15.58
CA THR A 197 2.39 -17.32 -16.73
C THR A 197 2.78 -15.97 -17.31
N CYS A 198 3.77 -15.29 -16.73
CA CYS A 198 4.26 -14.02 -17.25
C CYS A 198 5.16 -14.24 -18.47
N THR A 199 5.17 -13.25 -19.36
CA THR A 199 6.21 -13.13 -20.39
C THR A 199 7.53 -12.74 -19.71
N GLU A 200 8.65 -13.29 -20.16
CA GLU A 200 9.96 -12.91 -19.67
C GLU A 200 10.23 -11.40 -19.87
N GLY A 201 10.84 -10.75 -18.88
CA GLY A 201 11.09 -9.30 -18.88
C GLY A 201 9.84 -8.41 -18.76
N SER A 202 8.64 -8.99 -18.65
CA SER A 202 7.40 -8.21 -18.45
C SER A 202 7.16 -7.82 -16.99
N TYR A 203 7.98 -8.27 -16.05
CA TYR A 203 7.78 -7.95 -14.64
C TYR A 203 9.09 -7.85 -13.88
N ASP A 204 9.05 -7.09 -12.80
CA ASP A 204 10.11 -6.99 -11.78
C ASP A 204 9.48 -7.19 -10.40
N ILE A 205 10.27 -7.69 -9.44
CA ILE A 205 9.82 -7.91 -8.07
C ILE A 205 10.74 -7.14 -7.13
N VAL A 206 10.17 -6.21 -6.38
CA VAL A 206 10.89 -5.41 -5.39
C VAL A 206 10.31 -5.67 -4.00
N VAL A 207 11.16 -5.86 -3.00
CA VAL A 207 10.74 -6.17 -1.63
C VAL A 207 11.37 -5.20 -0.64
N HIS A 208 10.52 -4.53 0.14
CA HIS A 208 10.90 -3.86 1.38
C HIS A 208 10.51 -4.77 2.56
N SER A 209 11.50 -5.18 3.35
CA SER A 209 11.30 -6.00 4.54
C SER A 209 11.96 -5.34 5.75
N GLN A 210 11.22 -5.21 6.86
CA GLN A 210 11.74 -4.58 8.08
C GLN A 210 12.80 -5.45 8.77
N LEU A 211 12.72 -6.77 8.61
CA LEU A 211 13.68 -7.75 9.07
C LEU A 211 14.37 -8.44 7.87
N PRO A 212 15.64 -8.88 8.02
CA PRO A 212 16.33 -9.63 6.98
C PRO A 212 15.53 -10.87 6.58
N MET A 213 15.33 -11.05 5.28
CA MET A 213 14.63 -12.22 4.73
C MET A 213 15.23 -12.63 3.39
N THR A 214 14.98 -13.88 3.01
CA THR A 214 15.32 -14.42 1.70
C THR A 214 14.18 -15.31 1.24
N VAL A 215 13.72 -15.12 0.00
CA VAL A 215 12.81 -16.07 -0.62
C VAL A 215 13.61 -17.15 -1.35
N LEU A 216 13.19 -18.40 -1.22
CA LEU A 216 13.83 -19.53 -1.88
C LEU A 216 13.01 -19.96 -3.09
N GLY A 217 13.67 -20.07 -4.25
CA GLY A 217 13.04 -20.45 -5.52
C GLY A 217 12.15 -19.36 -6.12
N GLY A 218 11.67 -19.60 -7.34
CA GLY A 218 10.86 -18.65 -8.09
C GLY A 218 11.70 -17.64 -8.89
N PRO A 219 11.08 -16.55 -9.36
CA PRO A 219 11.77 -15.47 -10.07
C PRO A 219 12.72 -14.68 -9.15
N GLU A 220 13.66 -13.95 -9.76
CA GLU A 220 14.58 -13.07 -9.06
C GLU A 220 13.82 -11.97 -8.29
N VAL A 221 14.29 -11.69 -7.08
CA VAL A 221 13.74 -10.66 -6.20
C VAL A 221 14.81 -9.63 -5.88
N HIS A 222 14.47 -8.36 -6.10
CA HIS A 222 15.30 -7.22 -5.75
C HIS A 222 14.87 -6.68 -4.39
N TYR A 223 15.79 -6.64 -3.43
CA TYR A 223 15.53 -6.06 -2.13
C TYR A 223 15.86 -4.57 -2.15
N VAL A 224 15.00 -3.77 -1.52
CA VAL A 224 15.30 -2.35 -1.26
C VAL A 224 16.64 -2.25 -0.52
N ALA A 225 17.45 -1.24 -0.86
CA ALA A 225 18.77 -1.04 -0.28
C ALA A 225 18.69 -1.00 1.25
N ARG A 226 19.67 -1.60 1.93
CA ARG A 226 19.66 -1.70 3.40
C ARG A 226 19.59 -0.34 4.09
N SER A 227 20.18 0.70 3.50
CA SER A 227 20.13 2.09 3.98
C SER A 227 18.73 2.71 3.92
N GLN A 228 17.84 2.16 3.10
CA GLN A 228 16.45 2.59 2.90
C GLN A 228 15.45 1.70 3.68
N ILE A 229 15.92 0.70 4.43
CA ILE A 229 15.03 -0.09 5.28
C ILE A 229 14.62 0.74 6.50
N LEU A 230 13.31 0.91 6.66
CA LEU A 230 12.75 1.64 7.80
C LEU A 230 12.45 0.66 8.93
N HIS A 231 13.12 0.89 10.06
CA HIS A 231 12.87 0.17 11.30
C HIS A 231 11.82 0.90 12.14
N GLY A 232 10.99 0.14 12.86
CA GLY A 232 9.95 0.67 13.75
C GLY A 232 8.53 0.58 13.18
N PRO A 233 7.53 1.19 13.84
CA PRO A 233 6.13 1.05 13.43
C PRO A 233 5.86 1.75 12.09
N LEU A 234 5.47 0.97 11.08
CA LEU A 234 4.96 1.52 9.81
C LEU A 234 3.47 1.84 9.92
N ARG A 235 2.70 0.99 10.60
CA ARG A 235 1.25 1.13 10.62
C ARG A 235 0.81 2.48 11.19
N PHE A 236 -0.04 3.18 10.42
CA PHE A 236 -0.61 4.48 10.78
C PHE A 236 0.42 5.58 11.03
N SER A 237 1.63 5.44 10.49
CA SER A 237 2.70 6.44 10.62
C SER A 237 3.15 6.94 9.25
N VAL A 238 3.83 8.09 9.24
CA VAL A 238 4.48 8.63 8.04
C VAL A 238 5.58 7.70 7.50
N ASN A 239 6.13 6.81 8.34
CA ASN A 239 7.08 5.79 7.90
C ASN A 239 6.44 4.82 6.89
N MET A 240 5.12 4.62 6.90
CA MET A 240 4.44 3.86 5.84
C MET A 240 4.58 4.53 4.47
N LEU A 241 4.47 5.87 4.44
CA LEU A 241 4.66 6.65 3.22
C LEU A 241 6.09 6.53 2.73
N HIS A 242 7.08 6.76 3.60
CA HIS A 242 8.49 6.59 3.24
C HIS A 242 8.80 5.17 2.74
N ALA A 243 8.29 4.12 3.40
CA ALA A 243 8.48 2.75 2.93
C ALA A 243 7.89 2.53 1.53
N SER A 244 6.73 3.14 1.26
CA SER A 244 6.09 3.08 -0.06
C SER A 244 6.90 3.85 -1.11
N PHE A 245 7.44 5.03 -0.78
CA PHE A 245 8.32 5.79 -1.67
C PHE A 245 9.63 5.08 -1.97
N HIS A 246 10.25 4.43 -0.98
CA HIS A 246 11.43 3.59 -1.20
C HIS A 246 11.13 2.44 -2.18
N LEU A 247 9.97 1.79 -2.03
CA LEU A 247 9.51 0.77 -2.98
C LEU A 247 9.30 1.34 -4.40
N TYR A 248 8.70 2.52 -4.53
CA TYR A 248 8.50 3.17 -5.82
C TYR A 248 9.82 3.53 -6.48
N ARG A 249 10.73 4.18 -5.74
CA ARG A 249 12.08 4.52 -6.19
C ARG A 249 12.84 3.28 -6.68
N SER A 250 12.90 2.23 -5.86
CA SER A 250 13.57 0.98 -6.23
C SER A 250 12.96 0.30 -7.46
N ALA A 251 11.64 0.38 -7.64
CA ALA A 251 10.97 -0.15 -8.83
C ALA A 251 11.29 0.67 -10.09
N LEU A 252 11.39 2.00 -9.97
CA LEU A 252 11.78 2.89 -11.07
C LEU A 252 13.24 2.66 -11.47
N GLU A 253 14.17 2.70 -10.50
CA GLU A 253 15.61 2.39 -10.70
C GLU A 253 15.81 1.07 -11.43
N ARG A 254 15.13 0.01 -10.95
CA ARG A 254 15.22 -1.32 -11.57
C ARG A 254 14.63 -1.35 -12.98
N GLY A 255 13.49 -0.68 -13.17
CA GLY A 255 12.80 -0.60 -14.45
C GLY A 255 13.62 0.14 -15.51
N CYS A 256 14.34 1.18 -15.12
CA CYS A 256 15.15 2.00 -16.02
C CYS A 256 16.60 1.49 -16.18
N GLY A 257 17.10 0.73 -15.20
CA GLY A 257 18.49 0.30 -15.15
C GLY A 257 19.44 1.44 -14.75
N VAL A 258 19.00 2.30 -13.82
CA VAL A 258 19.76 3.45 -13.29
C VAL A 258 19.85 3.38 -11.77
N ASP A 259 20.83 4.09 -11.19
CA ASP A 259 21.05 4.12 -9.74
C ASP A 259 20.20 5.19 -9.01
N ASP A 260 19.67 6.18 -9.74
CA ASP A 260 18.75 7.20 -9.21
C ASP A 260 17.48 7.25 -10.06
N ALA A 261 16.32 7.01 -9.45
CA ALA A 261 15.02 7.06 -10.12
C ALA A 261 14.75 8.40 -10.84
N LEU A 262 15.36 9.50 -10.41
CA LEU A 262 15.18 10.80 -11.06
C LEU A 262 15.84 10.89 -12.44
N ASP A 263 16.81 10.01 -12.72
CA ASP A 263 17.51 9.89 -14.00
C ASP A 263 16.77 8.95 -14.99
N CYS A 264 15.60 8.43 -14.60
CA CYS A 264 14.78 7.60 -15.48
C CYS A 264 14.21 8.37 -16.67
N GLU A 265 14.41 7.84 -17.87
CA GLU A 265 13.67 8.28 -19.06
C GLU A 265 12.26 7.68 -19.08
N GLU A 266 11.26 8.45 -19.52
CA GLU A 266 9.85 8.03 -19.50
C GLU A 266 9.60 6.73 -20.28
N SER A 267 10.32 6.52 -21.38
CA SER A 267 10.25 5.30 -22.20
C SER A 267 10.74 4.03 -21.49
N GLN A 268 11.52 4.17 -20.43
CA GLN A 268 12.11 3.09 -19.64
C GLN A 268 11.38 2.85 -18.33
N LEU A 269 10.26 3.54 -18.07
CA LEU A 269 9.46 3.32 -16.88
C LEU A 269 8.66 2.01 -16.99
N PRO A 270 8.35 1.32 -15.87
CA PRO A 270 7.33 0.28 -15.89
C PRO A 270 5.98 0.89 -16.26
N ASP A 271 5.12 0.14 -16.97
CA ASP A 271 3.76 0.63 -17.26
C ASP A 271 2.98 0.78 -15.95
N PHE A 272 3.19 -0.13 -14.99
CA PHE A 272 2.58 -0.07 -13.66
C PHE A 272 3.52 -0.51 -12.53
N ILE A 273 3.31 0.04 -11.34
CA ILE A 273 3.90 -0.35 -10.07
C ILE A 273 2.74 -0.73 -9.13
N GLN A 274 2.64 -2.01 -8.77
CA GLN A 274 1.56 -2.55 -7.94
C GLN A 274 2.05 -2.77 -6.50
N LEU A 275 1.52 -2.01 -5.55
CA LEU A 275 1.85 -2.12 -4.13
C LEU A 275 1.06 -3.27 -3.46
N LEU A 276 1.78 -4.13 -2.74
CA LEU A 276 1.26 -5.37 -2.15
C LEU A 276 1.81 -5.59 -0.74
N SER A 277 1.06 -6.33 0.08
CA SER A 277 1.55 -6.86 1.35
C SER A 277 1.89 -8.34 1.27
N ASP A 278 2.55 -8.84 2.30
CA ASP A 278 2.79 -10.26 2.62
C ASP A 278 1.57 -11.19 2.52
N SER A 279 0.38 -10.61 2.67
CA SER A 279 -0.94 -11.27 2.72
C SER A 279 -1.83 -10.97 1.52
N CYS A 280 -1.25 -10.38 0.47
CA CYS A 280 -1.91 -10.22 -0.83
C CYS A 280 -1.64 -11.45 -1.70
N ALA A 281 -2.67 -11.90 -2.43
CA ALA A 281 -2.58 -13.02 -3.36
C ALA A 281 -3.17 -12.63 -4.73
N PRO A 282 -2.57 -13.06 -5.85
CA PRO A 282 -3.18 -12.93 -7.16
C PRO A 282 -4.35 -13.90 -7.30
N ILE A 283 -5.46 -13.41 -7.87
CA ILE A 283 -6.68 -14.19 -8.17
C ILE A 283 -6.93 -14.29 -9.69
N MET A 284 -6.03 -13.72 -10.48
CA MET A 284 -5.93 -13.79 -11.94
C MET A 284 -4.56 -14.35 -12.33
N THR A 285 -4.42 -14.87 -13.56
CA THR A 285 -3.09 -15.25 -14.06
C THR A 285 -2.29 -14.01 -14.42
N CYS A 286 -0.96 -14.11 -14.47
CA CYS A 286 -0.11 -12.98 -14.84
C CYS A 286 -0.43 -12.45 -16.23
N HIS A 287 -0.59 -13.38 -17.19
CA HIS A 287 -1.06 -13.06 -18.53
C HIS A 287 -2.33 -12.21 -18.52
N ASP A 288 -3.36 -12.61 -17.76
CA ASP A 288 -4.64 -11.89 -17.72
C ASP A 288 -4.48 -10.50 -17.08
N VAL A 289 -3.65 -10.37 -16.05
CA VAL A 289 -3.39 -9.07 -15.40
C VAL A 289 -2.66 -8.12 -16.36
N HIS A 290 -1.63 -8.59 -17.06
CA HIS A 290 -0.87 -7.75 -18.00
C HIS A 290 -1.68 -7.37 -19.24
N ALA A 291 -2.52 -8.28 -19.72
CA ALA A 291 -3.47 -7.98 -20.79
C ALA A 291 -4.46 -6.92 -20.33
N TYR A 292 -5.06 -7.11 -19.15
CA TYR A 292 -6.01 -6.15 -18.59
C TYR A 292 -5.38 -4.78 -18.39
N THR A 293 -4.24 -4.66 -17.70
CA THR A 293 -3.61 -3.36 -17.44
C THR A 293 -3.05 -2.72 -18.70
N GLY A 294 -2.68 -3.50 -19.72
CA GLY A 294 -2.26 -2.99 -21.02
C GLY A 294 -3.29 -2.07 -21.70
N ASP A 295 -4.58 -2.31 -21.45
CA ASP A 295 -5.70 -1.51 -21.97
C ASP A 295 -5.90 -0.18 -21.23
N TYR A 296 -5.24 0.01 -20.08
CA TYR A 296 -5.45 1.14 -19.16
C TYR A 296 -4.20 1.99 -18.95
N ARG A 297 -3.24 1.94 -19.87
CA ARG A 297 -2.04 2.78 -19.80
C ARG A 297 -2.40 4.26 -19.71
N GLY A 298 -1.65 4.99 -18.90
CA GLY A 298 -1.78 6.44 -18.75
C GLY A 298 -2.67 6.89 -17.59
N ALA A 299 -3.28 5.99 -16.81
CA ALA A 299 -3.97 6.35 -15.57
C ALA A 299 -3.72 5.31 -14.46
N SER A 300 -3.61 5.78 -13.22
CA SER A 300 -3.38 4.88 -12.07
C SER A 300 -4.67 4.27 -11.54
N PHE A 301 -4.56 3.07 -10.95
CA PHE A 301 -5.64 2.42 -10.20
C PHE A 301 -5.57 2.85 -8.73
N VAL A 302 -6.18 4.00 -8.44
CA VAL A 302 -6.29 4.60 -7.11
C VAL A 302 -7.76 4.85 -6.80
N GLU A 303 -8.21 4.41 -5.62
CA GLU A 303 -9.48 4.82 -5.05
C GLU A 303 -9.37 6.21 -4.45
N ALA A 304 -10.38 7.05 -4.65
CA ALA A 304 -10.39 8.40 -4.13
C ALA A 304 -11.82 8.80 -3.79
N GLU A 305 -12.16 8.73 -2.51
CA GLU A 305 -13.43 9.14 -1.96
C GLU A 305 -13.22 10.33 -1.02
N ARG A 306 -14.07 11.35 -1.12
CA ARG A 306 -13.97 12.51 -0.22
C ARG A 306 -14.42 12.10 1.18
N ASN A 307 -13.52 12.18 2.15
CA ASN A 307 -13.84 11.95 3.53
C ASN A 307 -14.72 13.11 4.05
N PRO A 308 -15.95 12.83 4.54
CA PRO A 308 -16.89 13.87 4.95
C PRO A 308 -16.43 14.66 6.18
N TYR A 309 -15.48 14.16 6.96
CA TYR A 309 -15.04 14.78 8.22
C TYR A 309 -13.95 15.84 8.03
N ASN A 310 -13.00 15.60 7.14
CA ASN A 310 -11.86 16.51 6.91
C ASN A 310 -11.80 17.05 5.47
N GLY A 311 -12.70 16.61 4.59
CA GLY A 311 -12.73 17.02 3.19
C GLY A 311 -11.60 16.46 2.32
N LEU A 312 -10.63 15.74 2.89
CA LEU A 312 -9.51 15.15 2.15
C LEU A 312 -9.97 13.92 1.37
N LEU A 313 -9.27 13.60 0.29
CA LEU A 313 -9.48 12.33 -0.39
C LEU A 313 -8.87 11.18 0.41
N LYS A 314 -9.62 10.09 0.50
CA LYS A 314 -9.19 8.83 1.10
C LYS A 314 -9.34 7.71 0.09
N GLY A 315 -8.40 6.77 0.11
CA GLY A 315 -8.42 5.57 -0.71
C GLY A 315 -7.84 4.36 0.01
N SER A 316 -7.73 3.27 -0.73
CA SER A 316 -6.96 2.10 -0.31
C SER A 316 -5.46 2.38 -0.39
N GLN A 317 -4.70 1.82 0.55
CA GLN A 317 -3.23 1.75 0.49
C GLN A 317 -2.75 0.90 -0.71
N TRP A 318 -3.52 -0.12 -1.12
CA TRP A 318 -3.10 -1.14 -2.10
C TRP A 318 -3.45 -0.71 -3.53
N ILE A 319 -2.69 0.25 -4.03
CA ILE A 319 -2.87 0.89 -5.34
C ILE A 319 -1.96 0.31 -6.42
N ALA A 320 -2.28 0.61 -7.68
CA ALA A 320 -1.36 0.46 -8.81
C ALA A 320 -1.12 1.82 -9.46
N LEU A 321 0.12 2.28 -9.45
CA LEU A 321 0.54 3.55 -10.07
C LEU A 321 1.09 3.29 -11.46
N THR A 322 0.90 4.21 -12.41
CA THR A 322 1.75 4.19 -13.61
C THR A 322 3.18 4.56 -13.22
N GLY A 323 4.19 4.11 -13.99
CA GLY A 323 5.57 4.50 -13.73
C GLY A 323 5.77 6.02 -13.76
N THR A 324 5.08 6.73 -14.65
CA THR A 324 5.10 8.19 -14.74
C THR A 324 4.56 8.87 -13.48
N HIS A 325 3.43 8.40 -12.95
CA HIS A 325 2.85 8.96 -11.74
C HIS A 325 3.70 8.64 -10.51
N ALA A 326 4.28 7.43 -10.44
CA ALA A 326 5.20 7.08 -9.36
C ALA A 326 6.46 7.97 -9.37
N LEU A 327 7.03 8.24 -10.56
CA LEU A 327 8.16 9.15 -10.70
C LEU A 327 7.81 10.57 -10.23
N GLU A 328 6.63 11.07 -10.59
CA GLU A 328 6.18 12.39 -10.15
C GLU A 328 5.97 12.47 -8.63
N LEU A 329 5.44 11.40 -8.04
CA LEU A 329 5.30 11.29 -6.59
C LEU A 329 6.69 11.27 -5.91
N VAL A 330 7.67 10.52 -6.45
CA VAL A 330 9.05 10.47 -5.93
C VAL A 330 9.74 11.85 -6.03
N ARG A 331 9.55 12.59 -7.13
CA ARG A 331 10.06 13.97 -7.27
C ARG A 331 9.53 14.93 -6.20
N ASN A 332 8.34 14.64 -5.68
CA ASN A 332 7.67 15.44 -4.66
C ASN A 332 7.75 14.79 -3.27
N GLU A 333 8.55 13.73 -3.06
CA GLU A 333 8.54 12.93 -1.83
C GLU A 333 8.68 13.80 -0.58
N ASP A 334 9.72 14.64 -0.49
CA ASP A 334 9.97 15.47 0.68
C ASP A 334 8.78 16.38 1.00
N ARG A 335 8.24 17.05 -0.02
CA ARG A 335 7.06 17.92 0.12
C ARG A 335 5.83 17.15 0.61
N ILE A 336 5.63 15.94 0.11
CA ILE A 336 4.51 15.09 0.49
C ILE A 336 4.70 14.64 1.94
N VAL A 337 5.86 14.10 2.28
CA VAL A 337 6.18 13.66 3.64
C VAL A 337 5.99 14.81 4.63
N ASP A 338 6.56 15.99 4.35
CA ASP A 338 6.46 17.16 5.23
C ASP A 338 5.00 17.61 5.45
N LYS A 339 4.15 17.52 4.42
CA LYS A 339 2.70 17.83 4.52
C LYS A 339 1.97 16.86 5.46
N TRP A 340 2.41 15.61 5.49
CA TRP A 340 1.77 14.53 6.26
C TRP A 340 2.49 14.19 7.57
N ASP A 341 3.64 14.80 7.83
CA ASP A 341 4.31 14.70 9.11
C ASP A 341 3.49 15.40 10.21
N GLY A 342 3.43 14.78 11.38
CA GLY A 342 2.55 15.23 12.47
C GLY A 342 1.04 15.06 12.20
N TRP A 343 0.63 14.41 11.11
CA TRP A 343 -0.79 14.13 10.82
C TRP A 343 -1.45 13.30 11.94
N GLY A 344 -2.40 13.89 12.65
CA GLY A 344 -3.14 13.25 13.74
C GLY A 344 -4.32 12.37 13.32
N GLY A 345 -4.69 12.35 12.03
CA GLY A 345 -5.87 11.63 11.54
C GLY A 345 -5.66 10.12 11.32
N GLY A 346 -4.43 9.62 11.54
CA GLY A 346 -4.04 8.23 11.31
C GLY A 346 -3.98 7.84 9.82
N ALA A 347 -3.26 6.75 9.52
CA ALA A 347 -3.14 6.15 8.18
C ALA A 347 -2.81 7.16 7.05
N PRO A 348 -1.73 7.95 7.15
CA PRO A 348 -1.41 8.96 6.13
C PRO A 348 -1.23 8.33 4.73
N ASP A 349 -0.84 7.06 4.65
CA ASP A 349 -0.78 6.25 3.43
C ASP A 349 -2.12 6.08 2.70
N GLU A 350 -3.24 6.12 3.41
CA GLU A 350 -4.58 6.02 2.81
C GLU A 350 -5.10 7.37 2.29
N TYR A 351 -4.49 8.49 2.67
CA TYR A 351 -4.94 9.83 2.26
C TYR A 351 -3.96 10.57 1.35
N ALA A 352 -2.66 10.44 1.61
CA ALA A 352 -1.64 11.24 0.93
C ALA A 352 -1.65 11.02 -0.58
N ILE A 353 -1.63 9.77 -1.04
CA ILE A 353 -1.57 9.49 -2.46
C ILE A 353 -2.80 10.02 -3.22
N PRO A 354 -4.06 9.69 -2.85
CA PRO A 354 -5.21 10.21 -3.60
C PRO A 354 -5.31 11.75 -3.55
N ASP A 355 -4.99 12.38 -2.43
CA ASP A 355 -5.01 13.84 -2.29
C ASP A 355 -3.96 14.52 -3.17
N ILE A 356 -2.71 14.03 -3.12
CA ILE A 356 -1.60 14.57 -3.92
C ILE A 356 -1.81 14.32 -5.41
N MET A 357 -2.34 13.16 -5.81
CA MET A 357 -2.66 12.90 -7.21
C MET A 357 -3.73 13.87 -7.73
N GLN A 358 -4.74 14.21 -6.93
CA GLN A 358 -5.72 15.25 -7.29
C GLN A 358 -5.06 16.63 -7.41
N GLU A 359 -4.20 17.00 -6.47
CA GLU A 359 -3.45 18.27 -6.48
C GLU A 359 -2.59 18.42 -7.75
N LEU A 360 -1.87 17.37 -8.11
CA LEU A 360 -1.01 17.29 -9.30
C LEU A 360 -1.78 17.02 -10.59
N LYS A 361 -3.11 16.87 -10.52
CA LYS A 361 -4.01 16.55 -11.66
C LYS A 361 -3.59 15.28 -12.42
N LEU A 362 -3.07 14.29 -11.70
CA LEU A 362 -2.67 13.00 -12.27
C LEU A 362 -3.93 12.13 -12.50
N PRO A 363 -4.13 11.56 -13.70
CA PRO A 363 -5.32 10.78 -14.01
C PRO A 363 -5.39 9.46 -13.23
N ILE A 364 -6.58 9.15 -12.71
CA ILE A 364 -6.88 7.94 -11.95
C ILE A 364 -8.16 7.25 -12.44
N HIS A 365 -8.26 5.93 -12.23
CA HIS A 365 -9.42 5.12 -12.57
C HIS A 365 -10.51 5.08 -11.47
N HIS A 366 -10.31 5.75 -10.33
CA HIS A 366 -11.23 5.73 -9.19
C HIS A 366 -11.58 4.31 -8.70
N ARG A 367 -10.62 3.39 -8.78
CA ARG A 367 -10.72 1.99 -8.31
C ARG A 367 -9.32 1.42 -8.10
N VAL A 368 -9.19 0.40 -7.26
CA VAL A 368 -7.96 -0.39 -7.14
C VAL A 368 -8.10 -1.77 -7.81
N LEU A 369 -6.97 -2.48 -7.94
CA LEU A 369 -6.92 -3.86 -8.44
C LEU A 369 -7.00 -4.91 -7.32
N THR A 370 -7.03 -4.47 -6.05
CA THR A 370 -6.97 -5.35 -4.87
C THR A 370 -8.32 -5.41 -4.19
N PHE A 371 -8.94 -6.59 -4.20
CA PHE A 371 -10.17 -6.86 -3.47
C PHE A 371 -9.90 -7.06 -1.98
N ALA A 372 -10.62 -6.33 -1.13
CA ALA A 372 -10.59 -6.50 0.32
C ALA A 372 -12.00 -6.39 0.90
N VAL A 373 -12.26 -7.11 2.00
CA VAL A 373 -13.60 -7.21 2.60
C VAL A 373 -13.62 -6.55 3.97
N PHE A 374 -14.13 -5.32 4.07
CA PHE A 374 -14.21 -4.56 5.32
C PHE A 374 -15.59 -4.63 5.96
N LYS A 375 -15.67 -4.79 7.28
CA LYS A 375 -16.93 -5.01 8.03
C LYS A 375 -18.04 -3.97 7.80
N ILE A 376 -17.68 -2.72 7.46
CA ILE A 376 -18.62 -1.60 7.33
C ILE A 376 -19.16 -1.40 5.93
N ASP A 377 -18.55 -2.01 4.92
CA ASP A 377 -18.94 -1.75 3.54
C ASP A 377 -20.23 -2.51 3.17
N SER A 378 -21.04 -1.88 2.33
CA SER A 378 -22.10 -2.50 1.54
C SER A 378 -21.64 -3.80 0.86
N THR A 379 -20.41 -3.85 0.34
CA THR A 379 -19.76 -5.03 -0.22
C THR A 379 -19.71 -6.17 0.79
N TYR A 380 -19.38 -5.87 2.04
CA TYR A 380 -19.37 -6.85 3.12
C TYR A 380 -20.78 -7.35 3.46
N ARG A 381 -21.79 -6.48 3.51
CA ARG A 381 -23.18 -6.94 3.75
C ARG A 381 -23.64 -7.91 2.68
N TRP A 382 -23.36 -7.61 1.41
CA TRP A 382 -23.64 -8.50 0.29
C TRP A 382 -22.86 -9.82 0.40
N PHE A 383 -21.54 -9.74 0.61
CA PHE A 383 -20.67 -10.90 0.71
C PHE A 383 -21.02 -11.81 1.90
N ILE A 384 -21.38 -11.24 3.05
CA ILE A 384 -21.84 -11.99 4.23
C ILE A 384 -23.19 -12.65 3.99
N ARG A 385 -24.14 -11.98 3.33
CA ARG A 385 -25.42 -12.62 2.96
C ARG A 385 -25.15 -13.84 2.08
N LEU A 386 -24.24 -13.71 1.12
CA LEU A 386 -23.82 -14.80 0.26
C LEU A 386 -23.11 -15.92 1.04
N ALA A 387 -22.18 -15.58 1.93
CA ALA A 387 -21.46 -16.53 2.78
C ALA A 387 -22.39 -17.31 3.70
N LYS A 388 -23.35 -16.61 4.34
CA LYS A 388 -24.40 -17.23 5.16
C LYS A 388 -25.25 -18.19 4.33
N LYS A 389 -25.70 -17.78 3.13
CA LYS A 389 -26.47 -18.64 2.22
C LYS A 389 -25.71 -19.91 1.84
N ARG A 390 -24.37 -19.83 1.72
CA ARG A 390 -23.49 -20.95 1.36
C ARG A 390 -22.89 -21.69 2.56
N LYS A 391 -23.27 -21.35 3.80
CA LYS A 391 -22.73 -21.94 5.04
C LYS A 391 -21.19 -21.86 5.12
N VAL A 392 -20.62 -20.75 4.64
CA VAL A 392 -19.17 -20.47 4.72
C VAL A 392 -18.88 -19.63 5.95
N ARG A 393 -17.99 -20.10 6.83
CA ARG A 393 -17.48 -19.30 7.95
C ARG A 393 -16.29 -18.48 7.47
N LEU A 394 -16.35 -17.17 7.68
CA LEU A 394 -15.18 -16.31 7.60
C LEU A 394 -14.55 -16.29 9.00
N ALA A 395 -13.24 -16.48 9.07
CA ALA A 395 -12.51 -16.35 10.33
C ALA A 395 -12.61 -14.92 10.86
N GLN A 396 -12.34 -14.76 12.17
CA GLN A 396 -12.40 -13.51 12.93
C GLN A 396 -12.37 -12.27 12.04
N ILE A 397 -13.53 -11.63 11.91
CA ILE A 397 -13.61 -10.29 11.33
C ILE A 397 -12.95 -9.41 12.37
N GLY A 398 -11.75 -8.91 12.07
CA GLY A 398 -11.09 -7.91 12.87
C GLY A 398 -11.99 -6.68 13.10
N ASP A 399 -11.56 -5.81 14.00
CA ASP A 399 -12.24 -4.53 14.22
C ASP A 399 -12.43 -3.73 12.91
N TYR A 400 -13.24 -2.68 12.95
CA TYR A 400 -13.61 -1.81 11.82
C TYR A 400 -12.45 -1.34 10.94
N SER A 401 -11.22 -1.31 11.48
CA SER A 401 -10.00 -0.89 10.81
C SER A 401 -9.28 -2.00 10.01
N HIS A 402 -9.84 -3.20 9.93
CA HIS A 402 -9.17 -4.35 9.31
C HIS A 402 -10.03 -5.09 8.27
N PRO A 403 -9.46 -5.48 7.12
CA PRO A 403 -10.14 -6.38 6.20
C PRO A 403 -10.25 -7.78 6.81
N SER A 404 -11.28 -8.51 6.38
CA SER A 404 -11.52 -9.90 6.76
C SER A 404 -10.45 -10.81 6.17
N THR A 405 -10.13 -11.88 6.90
CA THR A 405 -9.10 -12.84 6.51
C THR A 405 -9.69 -14.08 5.84
N PHE A 406 -9.15 -14.45 4.68
CA PHE A 406 -9.49 -15.67 3.94
C PHE A 406 -8.56 -16.81 4.36
N GLN A 407 -9.06 -17.71 5.22
CA GLN A 407 -8.29 -18.82 5.80
C GLN A 407 -8.67 -20.20 5.26
N SER A 408 -9.81 -20.32 4.58
CA SER A 408 -10.32 -21.60 4.11
C SER A 408 -10.53 -21.64 2.61
N THR A 409 -10.45 -22.83 2.03
CA THR A 409 -10.86 -23.12 0.65
C THR A 409 -12.25 -22.58 0.35
N LYS A 410 -13.22 -22.75 1.27
CA LYS A 410 -14.59 -22.27 1.09
C LYS A 410 -14.69 -20.74 1.01
N SER A 411 -13.93 -20.03 1.84
CA SER A 411 -13.93 -18.55 1.84
C SER A 411 -13.29 -17.99 0.57
N VAL A 412 -12.19 -18.56 0.10
CA VAL A 412 -11.54 -18.14 -1.15
C VAL A 412 -12.38 -18.53 -2.36
N ALA A 413 -12.93 -19.74 -2.42
CA ALA A 413 -13.81 -20.17 -3.50
C ALA A 413 -15.04 -19.26 -3.62
N LEU A 414 -15.62 -18.86 -2.48
CA LEU A 414 -16.73 -17.91 -2.44
C LEU A 414 -16.33 -16.53 -2.99
N MET A 415 -15.17 -16.01 -2.55
CA MET A 415 -14.61 -14.76 -3.05
C MET A 415 -14.38 -14.82 -4.56
N MET A 416 -13.67 -15.85 -5.05
CA MET A 416 -13.39 -15.99 -6.48
C MET A 416 -14.67 -16.14 -7.28
N TRP A 417 -15.68 -16.88 -6.78
CA TRP A 417 -17.00 -16.97 -7.40
C TRP A 417 -17.74 -15.63 -7.42
N ALA A 418 -17.69 -14.87 -6.33
CA ALA A 418 -18.29 -13.55 -6.22
C ALA A 418 -17.67 -12.54 -7.22
N LEU A 419 -16.40 -12.75 -7.55
CA LEU A 419 -15.65 -11.96 -8.54
C LEU A 419 -15.73 -12.53 -9.95
N GLN A 420 -16.39 -13.69 -10.17
CA GLN A 420 -16.60 -14.22 -11.52
C GLN A 420 -17.44 -13.24 -12.34
N GLY A 421 -16.87 -12.74 -13.44
CA GLY A 421 -17.49 -11.74 -14.31
C GLY A 421 -17.13 -10.30 -13.95
N ASN A 422 -16.52 -10.06 -12.79
CA ASN A 422 -15.91 -8.79 -12.46
C ASN A 422 -14.39 -8.86 -12.67
N ASN A 423 -13.96 -8.69 -13.91
CA ASN A 423 -12.55 -8.76 -14.31
C ASN A 423 -11.72 -7.53 -13.85
N THR A 424 -12.22 -6.72 -12.91
CA THR A 424 -11.52 -5.51 -12.47
C THR A 424 -10.60 -5.75 -11.28
N MET A 425 -10.73 -6.89 -10.60
CA MET A 425 -9.95 -7.24 -9.41
C MET A 425 -8.94 -8.33 -9.76
N ALA A 426 -7.65 -8.00 -9.67
CA ALA A 426 -6.55 -8.90 -9.97
C ALA A 426 -5.98 -9.57 -8.71
N PHE A 427 -6.11 -8.93 -7.56
CA PHE A 427 -5.53 -9.36 -6.29
C PHE A 427 -6.59 -9.43 -5.19
N ALA A 428 -6.28 -10.16 -4.12
CA ALA A 428 -7.13 -10.26 -2.93
C ALA A 428 -6.32 -10.11 -1.64
N ARG A 429 -6.94 -9.50 -0.63
CA ARG A 429 -6.42 -9.32 0.74
C ARG A 429 -7.54 -9.52 1.77
N LYS A 430 -7.32 -10.14 2.92
CA LYS A 430 -6.09 -10.70 3.51
C LYS A 430 -6.11 -12.23 3.40
N VAL A 431 -5.22 -12.82 2.60
CA VAL A 431 -5.14 -14.28 2.43
C VAL A 431 -4.11 -14.85 3.39
N GLU A 432 -4.44 -15.97 4.05
CA GLU A 432 -3.50 -16.69 4.93
C GLU A 432 -2.93 -17.92 4.21
N PRO A 433 -1.70 -18.34 4.55
CA PRO A 433 -1.13 -19.58 4.05
C PRO A 433 -1.96 -20.81 4.48
N GLY A 434 -1.89 -21.87 3.68
CA GLY A 434 -2.59 -23.14 3.90
C GLY A 434 -3.81 -23.33 2.98
N PRO A 435 -4.95 -23.83 3.46
CA PRO A 435 -6.06 -24.24 2.58
C PRO A 435 -6.63 -23.15 1.66
N ALA A 436 -6.49 -21.88 2.06
CA ALA A 436 -6.85 -20.73 1.24
C ALA A 436 -5.88 -20.52 0.07
N SER A 437 -4.57 -20.41 0.35
CA SER A 437 -3.53 -20.24 -0.67
C SER A 437 -3.44 -21.44 -1.61
N ASP A 438 -3.58 -22.66 -1.09
CA ASP A 438 -3.54 -23.90 -1.89
C ASP A 438 -4.63 -23.90 -2.97
N TYR A 439 -5.83 -23.43 -2.62
CA TYR A 439 -6.94 -23.32 -3.57
C TYR A 439 -6.65 -22.29 -4.66
N ILE A 440 -5.99 -21.17 -4.33
CA ILE A 440 -5.57 -20.17 -5.32
C ILE A 440 -4.55 -20.80 -6.27
N ILE A 441 -3.53 -21.49 -5.75
CA ILE A 441 -2.51 -22.19 -6.55
C ILE A 441 -3.17 -23.17 -7.54
N GLU A 442 -4.08 -24.02 -7.08
CA GLU A 442 -4.77 -24.98 -7.96
C GLU A 442 -5.64 -24.27 -9.01
N THR A 443 -6.24 -23.13 -8.66
CA THR A 443 -7.00 -22.33 -9.62
C THR A 443 -6.11 -21.69 -10.69
N LEU A 444 -4.95 -21.15 -10.30
CA LEU A 444 -3.96 -20.59 -11.22
C LEU A 444 -3.40 -21.67 -12.16
N LYS A 445 -3.04 -22.85 -11.62
CA LYS A 445 -2.60 -24.00 -12.42
C LYS A 445 -3.64 -24.40 -13.47
N LYS A 446 -4.91 -24.47 -13.06
CA LYS A 446 -6.02 -24.81 -13.97
C LYS A 446 -6.15 -23.76 -15.09
N ARG A 447 -6.09 -22.47 -14.77
CA ARG A 447 -6.16 -21.39 -15.77
C ARG A 447 -4.96 -21.42 -16.73
N ARG A 448 -3.75 -21.61 -16.22
CA ARG A 448 -2.54 -21.79 -17.07
C ARG A 448 -2.71 -22.94 -18.06
N LYS A 449 -3.28 -24.07 -17.64
CA LYS A 449 -3.51 -25.22 -18.52
C LYS A 449 -4.44 -24.83 -19.69
N LEU A 450 -5.48 -24.04 -19.43
CA LEU A 450 -6.39 -23.55 -20.47
C LEU A 450 -5.66 -22.63 -21.46
N LEU A 451 -4.84 -21.69 -20.98
CA LEU A 451 -4.05 -20.81 -21.85
C LEU A 451 -3.11 -21.57 -22.81
N ARG A 452 -2.57 -22.72 -22.40
CA ARG A 452 -1.72 -23.55 -23.27
C ARG A 452 -2.50 -24.24 -24.39
N ILE A 453 -3.73 -24.67 -24.10
CA ILE A 453 -4.58 -25.32 -25.10
C ILE A 453 -4.94 -24.31 -26.18
N ASP A 454 -5.37 -23.11 -25.78
CA ASP A 454 -5.72 -22.02 -26.71
C ASP A 454 -4.54 -21.62 -27.61
N GLY A 455 -3.32 -21.59 -27.06
CA GLY A 455 -2.10 -21.31 -27.83
C GLY A 455 -1.73 -22.40 -28.84
N GLN A 456 -1.94 -23.68 -28.49
CA GLN A 456 -1.67 -24.81 -29.40
C GLN A 456 -2.68 -24.90 -30.54
N GLU A 457 -3.96 -24.61 -30.29
CA GLU A 457 -4.99 -24.63 -31.32
C GLU A 457 -4.76 -23.53 -32.36
N ARG A 458 -4.48 -22.29 -31.94
CA ARG A 458 -4.14 -21.19 -32.86
C ARG A 458 -2.91 -21.46 -33.72
N GLY A 459 -1.94 -22.22 -33.20
CA GLY A 459 -0.72 -22.57 -33.93
C GLY A 459 -0.94 -23.59 -35.06
N LYS A 460 -2.04 -24.36 -35.04
CA LYS A 460 -2.36 -25.33 -36.09
C LYS A 460 -3.02 -24.67 -37.31
N ASP A 461 -3.89 -23.71 -37.09
CA ASP A 461 -4.65 -23.05 -38.16
C ASP A 461 -3.78 -22.15 -39.06
N VAL A 462 -2.60 -21.74 -38.60
CA VAL A 462 -1.69 -20.87 -39.36
C VAL A 462 -0.85 -21.65 -40.40
N LYS A 463 -0.86 -22.98 -40.39
CA LYS A 463 -0.05 -23.81 -41.31
C LYS A 463 -0.79 -24.31 -42.56
N GLU A 464 -2.09 -24.01 -42.72
CA GLU A 464 -2.90 -24.51 -43.85
C GLU A 464 -3.34 -23.44 -44.88
N ASN A 465 -2.79 -22.22 -44.80
CA ASN A 465 -2.90 -21.20 -45.86
C ASN A 465 -1.51 -20.78 -46.32
#